data_AF-A0A1G5W234-F1
#
_entry.id   AF-A0A1G5W234-F1
#
_cell.length_a   1.000
_cell.length_b   1.000
_cell.length_c   1.000
_cell.angle_alpha   90.00
_cell.angle_beta   90.00
_cell.angle_gamma   90.00
#
_symmetry.space_group_name_H-M   'P 1'
#
loop_
_entity.id
_entity.type
_entity.pdbx_description
1 polymer ?
#
loop_
_entity_poly.entity_id
_entity_poly.type
_entity_poly.pdbx_seq_one_letter_code
_entity_poly.pdbx_strand_id
1 'polypeptide(L)'
;MKVSLEDFRNKVARLADAVDASQLSAEARHALFDEFDPYAGKIEPALLNAGHLATYATVTGMIEPFHPSDLEKPATYLVAAEGQVRYRNEKGHVERFYLSADPKKRDTESCVRDSVRLAPNSVCFLTLEPTFRMPSYIAARFNLLIRDVYRGLLVGTGPLVDPGFSGRLSIPIHNFTAQPYDIRAGEGLVYFEFTKLTWSNPAETPAEIAWVPAPLNDQPPFPSSKNRRKTLDDYLDLATGGGPPQHAIELTVAEIRTQAERTRNLLSFATIAGAIGVAGLVITCWQLFAGAQQFTADAQTELRGSRYQLAQEVQDIKDRVADLKRQLDSATRANSSPPNATSNK
;
A
#
# COMPACT_ATOMS: atom_id res chain seq x y z
N MET A 1 -14.31 -20.43 -40.24
CA MET A 1 -15.62 -19.81 -40.55
C MET A 1 -16.06 -19.03 -39.31
N LYS A 2 -16.31 -17.72 -39.41
CA LYS A 2 -16.80 -16.92 -38.26
C LYS A 2 -18.31 -17.18 -38.13
N VAL A 3 -18.75 -17.77 -37.01
CA VAL A 3 -20.17 -17.91 -36.66
C VAL A 3 -20.59 -16.73 -35.79
N SER A 4 -21.86 -16.35 -35.85
CA SER A 4 -22.39 -15.33 -34.94
C SER A 4 -22.37 -15.85 -33.49
N LEU A 5 -22.36 -14.94 -32.50
CA LEU A 5 -22.40 -15.33 -31.09
C LEU A 5 -23.70 -16.05 -30.72
N GLU A 6 -24.81 -15.68 -31.38
CA GLU A 6 -26.11 -16.32 -31.23
C GLU A 6 -26.10 -17.75 -31.78
N ASP A 7 -25.59 -17.96 -33.00
CA ASP A 7 -25.45 -19.30 -33.58
C ASP A 7 -24.54 -20.19 -32.74
N PHE A 8 -23.46 -19.62 -32.21
CA PHE A 8 -22.55 -20.32 -31.30
C PHE A 8 -23.30 -20.78 -30.03
N ARG A 9 -24.02 -19.88 -29.36
CA ARG A 9 -24.81 -20.20 -28.16
C ARG A 9 -25.88 -21.26 -28.44
N ASN A 10 -26.55 -21.18 -29.59
CA ASN A 10 -27.53 -22.19 -30.01
C ASN A 10 -26.90 -23.57 -30.20
N LYS A 11 -25.68 -23.66 -30.72
CA LYS A 11 -24.94 -24.94 -30.82
C LYS A 11 -24.57 -25.50 -29.46
N VAL A 12 -24.14 -24.64 -28.52
CA VAL A 12 -23.82 -25.06 -27.15
C VAL A 12 -25.07 -25.55 -26.42
N ALA A 13 -26.21 -24.87 -26.58
CA ALA A 13 -27.48 -25.30 -25.99
C ALA A 13 -27.90 -26.69 -26.48
N ARG A 14 -27.85 -26.96 -27.79
CA ARG A 14 -28.15 -28.30 -28.35
C ARG A 14 -27.20 -29.38 -27.83
N LEU A 15 -25.93 -29.04 -27.60
CA LEU A 15 -24.98 -29.97 -26.99
C LEU A 15 -25.38 -30.27 -25.54
N ALA A 16 -25.76 -29.24 -24.77
CA ALA A 16 -26.24 -29.42 -23.40
C ALA A 16 -27.48 -30.31 -23.36
N ASP A 17 -28.48 -30.06 -24.22
CA ASP A 17 -29.68 -30.89 -24.31
C ASP A 17 -29.35 -32.37 -24.59
N ALA A 18 -28.40 -32.63 -25.49
CA ALA A 18 -27.97 -33.98 -25.84
C ALA A 18 -27.23 -34.68 -24.68
N VAL A 19 -26.44 -33.93 -23.90
CA VAL A 19 -25.75 -34.46 -22.72
C VAL A 19 -26.72 -34.68 -21.57
N ASP A 20 -27.69 -33.79 -21.36
CA ASP A 20 -28.70 -33.90 -20.31
C ASP A 20 -29.64 -35.09 -20.53
N ALA A 21 -29.82 -35.54 -21.78
CA ALA A 21 -30.51 -36.80 -22.10
C ALA A 21 -29.84 -38.04 -21.49
N SER A 22 -28.54 -37.98 -21.13
CA SER A 22 -27.86 -39.07 -20.40
C SER A 22 -28.28 -39.17 -18.94
N GLN A 23 -28.92 -38.12 -18.38
CA GLN A 23 -29.31 -38.00 -16.97
C GLN A 23 -28.15 -38.08 -15.96
N LEU A 24 -26.91 -38.01 -16.42
CA LEU A 24 -25.73 -38.00 -15.55
C LEU A 24 -25.50 -36.59 -14.99
N SER A 25 -25.31 -36.51 -13.66
CA SER A 25 -24.88 -35.28 -13.00
C SER A 25 -23.48 -34.86 -13.45
N ALA A 26 -23.12 -33.58 -13.27
CA ALA A 26 -21.78 -33.10 -13.59
C ALA A 26 -20.68 -33.86 -12.82
N GLU A 27 -20.93 -34.23 -11.57
CA GLU A 27 -20.01 -35.05 -10.77
C GLU A 27 -19.85 -36.46 -11.34
N ALA A 28 -20.94 -37.11 -11.76
CA ALA A 28 -20.88 -38.44 -12.37
C ALA A 28 -20.16 -38.40 -13.72
N ARG A 29 -20.40 -37.36 -14.54
CA ARG A 29 -19.66 -37.14 -15.78
C ARG A 29 -18.17 -36.92 -15.53
N HIS A 30 -17.81 -36.13 -14.53
CA HIS A 30 -16.40 -35.92 -14.18
C HIS A 30 -15.73 -37.23 -13.76
N ALA A 31 -16.38 -38.03 -12.91
CA ALA A 31 -15.83 -39.33 -12.49
C ALA A 31 -15.58 -40.29 -13.67
N LEU A 32 -16.41 -40.23 -14.73
CA LEU A 32 -16.20 -41.02 -15.94
C LEU A 32 -15.06 -40.50 -16.82
N PHE A 33 -14.82 -39.19 -16.82
CA PHE A 33 -13.91 -38.50 -17.74
C PHE A 33 -12.69 -37.88 -17.04
N ASP A 34 -12.38 -38.24 -15.79
CA ASP A 34 -11.27 -37.64 -15.06
C ASP A 34 -9.92 -38.04 -15.69
N GLU A 35 -9.73 -39.34 -15.91
CA GLU A 35 -8.52 -39.91 -16.54
C GLU A 35 -8.72 -40.30 -18.01
N PHE A 36 -9.94 -40.19 -18.53
CA PHE A 36 -10.27 -40.56 -19.91
C PHE A 36 -10.70 -39.33 -20.72
N ASP A 37 -9.94 -38.99 -21.75
CA ASP A 37 -10.26 -37.88 -22.64
C ASP A 37 -11.20 -38.33 -23.77
N PRO A 38 -12.48 -37.89 -23.79
CA PRO A 38 -13.45 -38.30 -24.81
C PRO A 38 -13.14 -37.75 -26.22
N TYR A 39 -12.18 -36.83 -26.34
CA TYR A 39 -11.79 -36.18 -27.59
C TYR A 39 -10.29 -36.35 -27.92
N ALA A 40 -9.63 -37.35 -27.36
CA ALA A 40 -8.27 -37.72 -27.76
C ALA A 40 -8.21 -37.98 -29.27
N GLY A 41 -7.21 -37.40 -29.94
CA GLY A 41 -7.05 -37.45 -31.40
C GLY A 41 -8.09 -36.66 -32.22
N LYS A 42 -9.10 -36.05 -31.59
CA LYS A 42 -10.08 -35.16 -32.25
C LYS A 42 -9.84 -33.70 -31.94
N ILE A 43 -9.38 -33.41 -30.72
CA ILE A 43 -8.95 -32.08 -30.28
C ILE A 43 -7.49 -32.17 -29.88
N GLU A 44 -6.63 -31.41 -30.54
CA GLU A 44 -5.20 -31.38 -30.24
C GLU A 44 -4.89 -30.77 -28.86
N PRO A 45 -3.81 -31.22 -28.19
CA PRO A 45 -3.27 -30.56 -27.00
C PRO A 45 -2.88 -29.10 -27.26
N ALA A 46 -3.73 -28.18 -26.83
CA ALA A 46 -3.53 -26.74 -27.02
C ALA A 46 -4.42 -25.93 -26.06
N LEU A 47 -4.27 -24.60 -26.12
CA LEU A 47 -5.25 -23.66 -25.59
C LEU A 47 -6.61 -23.91 -26.25
N LEU A 48 -7.63 -24.20 -25.43
CA LEU A 48 -8.98 -24.47 -25.90
C LEU A 48 -9.65 -23.18 -26.38
N ASN A 49 -10.15 -23.19 -27.61
CA ASN A 49 -11.09 -22.17 -28.05
C ASN A 49 -12.44 -22.34 -27.34
N ALA A 50 -13.31 -21.34 -27.42
CA ALA A 50 -14.61 -21.30 -26.75
C ALA A 50 -15.51 -22.50 -27.10
N GLY A 51 -15.45 -23.02 -28.33
CA GLY A 51 -16.22 -24.19 -28.74
C GLY A 51 -15.70 -25.49 -28.13
N HIS A 52 -14.38 -25.69 -28.13
CA HIS A 52 -13.77 -26.84 -27.46
C HIS A 52 -14.00 -26.77 -25.95
N LEU A 53 -13.86 -25.58 -25.35
CA LEU A 53 -14.14 -25.36 -23.93
C LEU A 53 -15.61 -25.67 -23.58
N ALA A 54 -16.56 -25.15 -24.35
CA ALA A 54 -17.98 -25.49 -24.17
C ALA A 54 -18.23 -27.00 -24.24
N THR A 55 -17.53 -27.67 -25.17
CA THR A 55 -17.63 -29.10 -25.37
C THR A 55 -17.16 -29.86 -24.15
N TYR A 56 -15.93 -29.59 -23.66
CA TYR A 56 -15.42 -30.24 -22.45
C TYR A 56 -16.27 -29.88 -21.21
N ALA A 57 -16.56 -28.61 -20.97
CA ALA A 57 -17.35 -28.16 -19.82
C ALA A 57 -18.69 -28.90 -19.72
N THR A 58 -19.41 -29.01 -20.84
CA THR A 58 -20.71 -29.69 -20.90
C THR A 58 -20.56 -31.19 -20.69
N VAL A 59 -19.67 -31.84 -21.45
CA VAL A 59 -19.57 -33.31 -21.53
C VAL A 59 -18.89 -33.90 -20.30
N THR A 60 -17.84 -33.28 -19.78
CA THR A 60 -17.08 -33.80 -18.64
C THR A 60 -17.58 -33.26 -17.30
N GLY A 61 -18.40 -32.21 -17.27
CA GLY A 61 -18.83 -31.59 -16.02
C GLY A 61 -17.71 -30.86 -15.26
N MET A 62 -16.65 -30.46 -15.98
CA MET A 62 -15.46 -29.82 -15.37
C MET A 62 -15.71 -28.42 -14.81
N ILE A 63 -16.84 -27.78 -15.11
CA ILE A 63 -17.27 -26.49 -14.58
C ILE A 63 -18.74 -26.62 -14.17
N GLU A 64 -19.07 -26.30 -12.92
CA GLU A 64 -20.46 -26.31 -12.45
C GLU A 64 -20.75 -25.16 -11.45
N PRO A 65 -21.78 -24.34 -11.70
CA PRO A 65 -22.59 -24.30 -12.92
C PRO A 65 -21.76 -23.82 -14.13
N PHE A 66 -22.18 -24.22 -15.32
CA PHE A 66 -21.61 -23.76 -16.58
C PHE A 66 -22.63 -22.90 -17.32
N HIS A 67 -22.26 -21.65 -17.62
CA HIS A 67 -23.12 -20.68 -18.26
C HIS A 67 -22.60 -20.36 -19.67
N PRO A 68 -23.26 -20.83 -20.74
CA PRO A 68 -22.83 -20.55 -22.12
C PRO A 68 -22.76 -19.06 -22.47
N SER A 69 -23.48 -18.21 -21.75
CA SER A 69 -23.42 -16.74 -21.88
C SER A 69 -22.02 -16.20 -21.65
N ASP A 70 -21.24 -16.86 -20.79
CA ASP A 70 -19.97 -16.39 -20.24
C ASP A 70 -18.78 -16.70 -21.16
N LEU A 71 -19.04 -17.42 -22.25
CA LEU A 71 -18.13 -17.62 -23.39
C LEU A 71 -18.20 -16.42 -24.35
N GLU A 72 -17.82 -15.25 -23.86
CA GLU A 72 -17.86 -14.00 -24.63
C GLU A 72 -16.68 -13.82 -25.59
N LYS A 73 -15.59 -14.57 -25.37
CA LYS A 73 -14.33 -14.42 -26.09
C LYS A 73 -13.88 -15.75 -26.70
N PRO A 74 -13.00 -15.72 -27.74
CA PRO A 74 -12.66 -16.91 -28.50
C PRO A 74 -11.95 -18.03 -27.74
N ALA A 75 -11.35 -17.78 -26.57
CA ALA A 75 -10.55 -18.77 -25.84
C ALA A 75 -10.59 -18.58 -24.31
N THR A 76 -11.61 -17.88 -23.79
CA THR A 76 -11.73 -17.64 -22.35
C THR A 76 -13.15 -17.85 -21.86
N TYR A 77 -13.29 -18.21 -20.60
CA TYR A 77 -14.57 -18.26 -19.88
C TYR A 77 -14.58 -17.20 -18.78
N LEU A 78 -15.62 -16.37 -18.74
CA LEU A 78 -15.81 -15.37 -17.69
C LEU A 78 -16.29 -16.07 -16.41
N VAL A 79 -15.70 -15.72 -15.27
CA VAL A 79 -16.10 -16.26 -13.97
C VAL A 79 -16.44 -15.13 -13.02
N ALA A 80 -17.60 -15.27 -12.38
CA ALA A 80 -18.16 -14.27 -11.49
C ALA A 80 -17.59 -14.33 -10.07
N ALA A 81 -17.61 -13.17 -9.42
CA ALA A 81 -17.39 -13.01 -8.00
C ALA A 81 -18.62 -13.46 -7.21
N GLU A 82 -18.64 -14.68 -6.68
CA GLU A 82 -19.73 -15.18 -5.83
C GLU A 82 -19.17 -16.31 -4.97
N GLY A 83 -19.27 -16.22 -3.64
CA GLY A 83 -18.63 -17.17 -2.74
C GLY A 83 -18.19 -16.58 -1.41
N GLN A 84 -17.42 -17.35 -0.64
CA GLN A 84 -16.88 -16.89 0.64
C GLN A 84 -15.92 -15.72 0.44
N VAL A 85 -16.03 -14.74 1.35
CA VAL A 85 -15.15 -13.58 1.41
C VAL A 85 -14.49 -13.56 2.78
N ARG A 86 -13.16 -13.41 2.78
CA ARG A 86 -12.39 -13.12 4.00
C ARG A 86 -11.42 -11.98 3.74
N TYR A 87 -11.52 -10.92 4.52
CA TYR A 87 -10.62 -9.78 4.44
C TYR A 87 -10.52 -9.06 5.79
N ARG A 88 -9.55 -8.16 5.89
CA ARG A 88 -9.41 -7.28 7.05
C ARG A 88 -10.05 -5.93 6.72
N ASN A 89 -10.97 -5.48 7.56
CA ASN A 89 -11.60 -4.17 7.40
C ASN A 89 -10.69 -3.03 7.90
N GLU A 90 -11.11 -1.78 7.68
CA GLU A 90 -10.36 -0.58 8.06
C GLU A 90 -10.10 -0.45 9.57
N LYS A 91 -10.85 -1.18 10.41
CA LYS A 91 -10.65 -1.21 11.88
C LYS A 91 -9.67 -2.30 12.30
N GLY A 92 -9.10 -3.03 11.35
CA GLY A 92 -8.24 -4.17 11.61
C GLY A 92 -8.99 -5.45 12.01
N HIS A 93 -10.32 -5.50 11.92
CA HIS A 93 -11.07 -6.72 12.24
C HIS A 93 -11.17 -7.64 11.02
N VAL A 94 -11.17 -8.94 11.28
CA VAL A 94 -11.40 -9.95 10.23
C VAL A 94 -12.89 -10.03 9.97
N GLU A 95 -13.29 -9.76 8.74
CA GLU A 95 -14.65 -10.00 8.29
C GLU A 95 -14.74 -11.28 7.49
N ARG A 96 -15.83 -12.02 7.73
CA ARG A 96 -16.21 -13.23 7.03
C ARG A 96 -17.67 -13.12 6.65
N PHE A 97 -17.97 -13.32 5.37
CA PHE A 97 -19.33 -13.34 4.85
C PHE A 97 -19.35 -14.07 3.50
N TYR A 98 -20.55 -14.31 2.98
CA TYR A 98 -20.76 -14.89 1.66
C TYR A 98 -21.25 -13.82 0.69
N LEU A 99 -20.66 -13.75 -0.49
CA LEU A 99 -21.04 -12.83 -1.56
C LEU A 99 -21.99 -13.56 -2.51
N SER A 100 -23.22 -13.09 -2.71
CA SER A 100 -24.18 -13.71 -3.64
C SER A 100 -25.11 -12.71 -4.32
N ALA A 101 -25.32 -12.91 -5.63
CA ALA A 101 -26.24 -12.11 -6.42
C ALA A 101 -27.71 -12.48 -6.15
N ASP A 102 -27.99 -13.66 -5.58
CA ASP A 102 -29.34 -14.14 -5.27
C ASP A 102 -29.98 -13.33 -4.11
N PRO A 103 -31.06 -12.56 -4.36
CA PRO A 103 -31.76 -11.83 -3.32
C PRO A 103 -32.32 -12.73 -2.23
N LYS A 104 -32.77 -13.95 -2.57
CA LYS A 104 -33.39 -14.86 -1.60
C LYS A 104 -32.40 -15.28 -0.52
N LYS A 105 -31.16 -15.59 -0.91
CA LYS A 105 -30.09 -15.92 0.04
C LYS A 105 -29.77 -14.75 0.98
N ARG A 106 -29.79 -13.52 0.46
CA ARG A 106 -29.53 -12.30 1.26
C ARG A 106 -30.61 -12.04 2.30
N ASP A 107 -31.86 -12.31 1.97
CA ASP A 107 -32.98 -12.08 2.89
C ASP A 107 -33.04 -13.14 4.01
N THR A 108 -32.51 -14.35 3.75
CA THR A 108 -32.55 -15.46 4.71
C THR A 108 -31.33 -15.56 5.62
N GLU A 109 -30.16 -15.06 5.18
CA GLU A 109 -28.90 -15.26 5.88
C GLU A 109 -28.22 -13.92 6.20
N SER A 110 -28.05 -13.62 7.49
CA SER A 110 -27.46 -12.34 7.95
C SER A 110 -25.98 -12.15 7.55
N CYS A 111 -25.31 -13.21 7.11
CA CYS A 111 -23.92 -13.19 6.68
C CYS A 111 -23.76 -13.23 5.15
N VAL A 112 -24.81 -12.91 4.38
CA VAL A 112 -24.73 -12.78 2.91
C VAL A 112 -24.82 -11.32 2.50
N ARG A 113 -23.95 -10.90 1.57
CA ARG A 113 -23.91 -9.54 1.02
C ARG A 113 -23.93 -9.59 -0.51
N ASP A 114 -24.32 -8.48 -1.14
CA ASP A 114 -24.29 -8.30 -2.60
C ASP A 114 -22.98 -7.67 -3.10
N SER A 115 -22.14 -7.20 -2.19
CA SER A 115 -20.91 -6.48 -2.53
C SER A 115 -19.86 -6.58 -1.42
N VAL A 116 -18.61 -6.42 -1.82
CA VAL A 116 -17.46 -6.22 -0.93
C VAL A 116 -16.73 -4.94 -1.31
N ARG A 117 -16.47 -4.10 -0.30
CA ARG A 117 -15.70 -2.86 -0.46
C ARG A 117 -14.28 -3.07 0.06
N LEU A 118 -13.34 -3.11 -0.86
CA LEU A 118 -11.91 -3.26 -0.58
C LEU A 118 -11.34 -1.90 -0.17
N ALA A 119 -10.81 -1.81 1.04
CA ALA A 119 -10.12 -0.61 1.50
C ALA A 119 -8.87 -0.31 0.63
N PRO A 120 -8.40 0.94 0.58
CA PRO A 120 -7.12 1.27 -0.03
C PRO A 120 -5.98 0.39 0.50
N ASN A 121 -5.07 -0.05 -0.38
CA ASN A 121 -3.90 -0.86 -0.02
C ASN A 121 -4.25 -2.13 0.80
N SER A 122 -5.37 -2.78 0.46
CA SER A 122 -5.87 -3.96 1.17
C SER A 122 -5.80 -5.24 0.35
N VAL A 123 -5.94 -6.37 1.05
CA VAL A 123 -6.07 -7.70 0.44
C VAL A 123 -7.37 -8.34 0.90
N CYS A 124 -8.06 -8.99 -0.03
CA CYS A 124 -9.28 -9.76 0.18
C CYS A 124 -9.16 -11.11 -0.49
N PHE A 125 -9.58 -12.17 0.20
CA PHE A 125 -9.69 -13.50 -0.37
C PHE A 125 -11.15 -13.74 -0.73
N LEU A 126 -11.39 -14.00 -2.01
CA LEU A 126 -12.72 -14.20 -2.56
C LEU A 126 -12.79 -15.55 -3.26
N THR A 127 -13.76 -16.37 -2.89
CA THR A 127 -14.13 -17.58 -3.63
C THR A 127 -14.95 -17.21 -4.87
N LEU A 128 -14.62 -17.85 -5.99
CA LEU A 128 -15.30 -17.72 -7.27
C LEU A 128 -16.54 -18.59 -7.35
N GLU A 129 -17.46 -18.23 -8.25
CA GLU A 129 -18.77 -18.85 -8.41
C GLU A 129 -18.69 -20.38 -8.66
N PRO A 130 -18.10 -20.87 -9.76
CA PRO A 130 -18.20 -22.27 -10.11
C PRO A 130 -17.31 -23.15 -9.25
N THR A 131 -17.75 -24.40 -9.12
CA THR A 131 -16.92 -25.52 -8.73
C THR A 131 -16.22 -26.06 -9.98
N PHE A 132 -14.90 -26.09 -9.94
CA PHE A 132 -14.10 -26.71 -10.97
C PHE A 132 -13.85 -28.17 -10.62
N ARG A 133 -13.91 -29.03 -11.63
CA ARG A 133 -13.55 -30.46 -11.54
C ARG A 133 -12.65 -30.79 -12.72
N MET A 134 -11.41 -30.34 -12.61
CA MET A 134 -10.44 -30.39 -13.70
C MET A 134 -10.07 -31.84 -13.98
N PRO A 135 -10.33 -32.35 -15.21
CA PRO A 135 -9.80 -33.64 -15.62
C PRO A 135 -8.27 -33.64 -15.54
N SER A 136 -7.67 -34.82 -15.39
CA SER A 136 -6.22 -35.00 -15.27
C SER A 136 -5.42 -34.54 -16.51
N TYR A 137 -6.11 -34.30 -17.62
CA TYR A 137 -5.55 -33.85 -18.89
C TYR A 137 -5.86 -32.38 -19.25
N ILE A 138 -6.45 -31.61 -18.34
CA ILE A 138 -6.71 -30.17 -18.56
C ILE A 138 -6.16 -29.35 -17.39
N ALA A 139 -5.36 -28.34 -17.70
CA ALA A 139 -4.98 -27.29 -16.77
C ALA A 139 -5.72 -26.00 -17.11
N ALA A 140 -5.82 -25.07 -16.16
CA ALA A 140 -6.36 -23.74 -16.43
C ALA A 140 -5.45 -22.65 -15.88
N ARG A 141 -5.55 -21.45 -16.43
CA ARG A 141 -4.97 -20.22 -15.88
C ARG A 141 -6.04 -19.16 -15.88
N PHE A 142 -5.93 -18.17 -15.01
CA PHE A 142 -6.86 -17.05 -15.05
C PHE A 142 -6.16 -15.70 -14.87
N ASN A 143 -6.83 -14.67 -15.37
CA ASN A 143 -6.42 -13.28 -15.25
C ASN A 143 -7.61 -12.42 -14.84
N LEU A 144 -7.36 -11.33 -14.13
CA LEU A 144 -8.37 -10.30 -13.88
C LEU A 144 -8.89 -9.70 -15.20
N LEU A 145 -10.11 -9.17 -15.15
CA LEU A 145 -10.61 -8.29 -16.20
C LEU A 145 -9.68 -7.08 -16.35
N ILE A 146 -9.36 -6.73 -17.61
CA ILE A 146 -8.46 -5.61 -17.91
C ILE A 146 -8.94 -4.28 -17.32
N ARG A 147 -10.27 -4.08 -17.24
CA ARG A 147 -10.90 -2.94 -16.56
C ARG A 147 -10.45 -2.85 -15.11
N ASP A 148 -10.39 -3.97 -14.42
CA ASP A 148 -10.14 -4.04 -12.99
C ASP A 148 -8.64 -3.93 -12.69
N VAL A 149 -7.81 -4.47 -13.58
CA VAL A 149 -6.36 -4.22 -13.60
C VAL A 149 -6.04 -2.73 -13.76
N TYR A 150 -6.66 -2.04 -14.74
CA TYR A 150 -6.42 -0.60 -14.94
C TYR A 150 -6.97 0.28 -13.82
N ARG A 151 -7.95 -0.22 -13.05
CA ARG A 151 -8.42 0.41 -11.82
C ARG A 151 -7.55 0.10 -10.61
N GLY A 152 -6.40 -0.55 -10.79
CA GLY A 152 -5.41 -0.81 -9.76
C GLY A 152 -5.70 -2.02 -8.86
N LEU A 153 -6.54 -2.95 -9.33
CA LEU A 153 -6.59 -4.27 -8.72
C LEU A 153 -5.48 -5.16 -9.26
N LEU A 154 -4.98 -6.03 -8.40
CA LEU A 154 -4.07 -7.11 -8.75
C LEU A 154 -4.57 -8.40 -8.13
N VAL A 155 -4.43 -9.52 -8.83
CA VAL A 155 -4.55 -10.83 -8.20
C VAL A 155 -3.15 -11.36 -7.91
N GLY A 156 -2.96 -11.85 -6.69
CA GLY A 156 -1.69 -12.44 -6.27
C GLY A 156 -1.41 -13.72 -7.05
N THR A 157 -0.33 -13.69 -7.85
CA THR A 157 0.21 -14.78 -8.70
C THR A 157 -0.71 -15.18 -9.87
N GLY A 158 -0.15 -15.49 -11.05
CA GLY A 158 -0.87 -15.98 -12.22
C GLY A 158 -1.12 -17.48 -12.05
N PRO A 159 -2.19 -17.90 -11.37
CA PRO A 159 -2.17 -19.18 -10.70
C PRO A 159 -2.73 -20.21 -11.67
N LEU A 160 -1.90 -21.21 -11.90
CA LEU A 160 -2.28 -22.39 -12.64
C LEU A 160 -3.25 -23.19 -11.76
N VAL A 161 -4.37 -23.59 -12.33
CA VAL A 161 -5.23 -24.63 -11.78
C VAL A 161 -4.68 -25.96 -12.30
N ASP A 162 -4.14 -26.73 -11.37
CA ASP A 162 -3.55 -28.03 -11.64
C ASP A 162 -4.61 -29.00 -12.22
N PRO A 163 -4.23 -29.91 -13.13
CA PRO A 163 -5.06 -31.04 -13.51
C PRO A 163 -5.43 -31.90 -12.29
N GLY A 164 -6.63 -32.48 -12.29
CA GLY A 164 -7.17 -33.26 -11.17
C GLY A 164 -7.66 -32.43 -9.98
N PHE A 165 -7.58 -31.08 -10.04
CA PHE A 165 -8.16 -30.20 -9.04
C PHE A 165 -9.69 -30.30 -9.02
N SER A 166 -10.27 -30.52 -7.83
CA SER A 166 -11.72 -30.51 -7.62
C SER A 166 -12.11 -29.60 -6.46
N GLY A 167 -12.84 -28.53 -6.74
CA GLY A 167 -13.32 -27.58 -5.74
C GLY A 167 -13.60 -26.17 -6.28
N ARG A 168 -13.96 -25.27 -5.38
CA ARG A 168 -14.12 -23.85 -5.68
C ARG A 168 -12.81 -23.12 -5.47
N LEU A 169 -12.45 -22.22 -6.37
CA LEU A 169 -11.21 -21.47 -6.30
C LEU A 169 -11.39 -20.21 -5.48
N SER A 170 -10.45 -19.96 -4.56
CA SER A 170 -10.36 -18.71 -3.81
C SER A 170 -9.12 -17.95 -4.22
N ILE A 171 -9.28 -16.67 -4.54
CA ILE A 171 -8.23 -15.84 -5.13
C ILE A 171 -7.92 -14.65 -4.21
N PRO A 172 -6.62 -14.30 -4.01
CA PRO A 172 -6.24 -13.08 -3.31
C PRO A 172 -6.34 -11.88 -4.25
N ILE A 173 -7.20 -10.93 -3.91
CA ILE A 173 -7.40 -9.67 -4.63
C ILE A 173 -6.80 -8.55 -3.81
N HIS A 174 -5.84 -7.85 -4.39
CA HIS A 174 -5.20 -6.68 -3.80
C HIS A 174 -5.77 -5.41 -4.43
N ASN A 175 -6.17 -4.46 -3.60
CA ASN A 175 -6.43 -3.09 -4.02
C ASN A 175 -5.17 -2.25 -3.80
N PHE A 176 -4.42 -1.96 -4.86
CA PHE A 176 -3.19 -1.16 -4.80
C PHE A 176 -3.42 0.35 -4.94
N THR A 177 -4.69 0.79 -4.90
CA THR A 177 -5.03 2.20 -5.04
C THR A 177 -5.18 2.89 -3.69
N ALA A 178 -5.17 4.23 -3.73
CA ALA A 178 -5.54 5.08 -2.60
C ALA A 178 -7.07 5.21 -2.41
N GLN A 179 -7.87 4.60 -3.29
CA GLN A 179 -9.33 4.69 -3.27
C GLN A 179 -9.94 3.33 -2.91
N PRO A 180 -11.11 3.30 -2.27
CA PRO A 180 -11.82 2.04 -2.07
C PRO A 180 -12.30 1.47 -3.40
N TYR A 181 -12.38 0.14 -3.49
CA TYR A 181 -12.84 -0.56 -4.68
C TYR A 181 -14.01 -1.49 -4.35
N ASP A 182 -15.13 -1.34 -5.05
CA ASP A 182 -16.31 -2.19 -4.85
C ASP A 182 -16.34 -3.35 -5.87
N ILE A 183 -16.45 -4.58 -5.37
CA ILE A 183 -16.72 -5.78 -6.16
C ILE A 183 -18.15 -6.21 -5.85
N ARG A 184 -18.96 -6.42 -6.89
CA ARG A 184 -20.35 -6.87 -6.75
C ARG A 184 -20.48 -8.36 -7.02
N ALA A 185 -21.42 -8.97 -6.31
CA ALA A 185 -21.76 -10.38 -6.48
C ALA A 185 -22.31 -10.64 -7.88
N GLY A 186 -21.92 -11.77 -8.48
CA GLY A 186 -22.39 -12.17 -9.81
C GLY A 186 -21.76 -11.39 -10.97
N GLU A 187 -20.99 -10.32 -10.70
CA GLU A 187 -20.24 -9.65 -11.76
C GLU A 187 -18.99 -10.46 -12.13
N GLY A 188 -18.72 -10.53 -13.44
CA GLY A 188 -17.52 -11.14 -13.97
C GLY A 188 -16.25 -10.47 -13.44
N LEU A 189 -15.33 -11.28 -12.90
CA LEU A 189 -14.12 -10.80 -12.22
C LEU A 189 -12.83 -11.30 -12.87
N VAL A 190 -12.81 -12.55 -13.31
CA VAL A 190 -11.64 -13.16 -13.96
C VAL A 190 -12.04 -13.89 -15.23
N TYR A 191 -11.13 -13.89 -16.20
CA TYR A 191 -11.19 -14.76 -17.37
C TYR A 191 -10.30 -15.96 -17.16
N PHE A 192 -10.87 -17.17 -17.33
CA PHE A 192 -10.14 -18.42 -17.35
C PHE A 192 -9.80 -18.83 -18.78
N GLU A 193 -8.60 -19.37 -18.94
CA GLU A 193 -8.11 -20.00 -20.15
C GLU A 193 -7.74 -21.45 -19.82
N PHE A 194 -8.16 -22.38 -20.68
CA PHE A 194 -8.02 -23.81 -20.43
C PHE A 194 -7.08 -24.41 -21.46
N THR A 195 -6.11 -25.18 -21.01
CA THR A 195 -5.13 -25.85 -21.87
C THR A 195 -5.28 -27.35 -21.72
N LYS A 196 -5.53 -28.02 -22.84
CA LYS A 196 -5.43 -29.47 -22.91
C LYS A 196 -3.96 -29.86 -22.94
N LEU A 197 -3.57 -30.74 -22.04
CA LEU A 197 -2.21 -31.25 -21.94
C LEU A 197 -1.95 -32.29 -23.03
N THR A 198 -0.66 -32.56 -23.28
CA THR A 198 -0.26 -33.76 -24.01
C THR A 198 -0.75 -34.98 -23.23
N TRP A 199 -1.77 -35.64 -23.75
CA TRP A 199 -2.42 -36.77 -23.10
C TRP A 199 -2.58 -37.91 -24.10
N SER A 200 -2.10 -39.09 -23.74
CA SER A 200 -2.39 -40.32 -24.45
C SER A 200 -3.45 -41.06 -23.65
N ASN A 201 -4.65 -41.22 -24.21
CA ASN A 201 -5.53 -42.28 -23.71
C ASN A 201 -4.77 -43.60 -23.79
N PRO A 202 -4.93 -44.51 -22.82
CA PRO A 202 -4.23 -45.78 -22.82
C PRO A 202 -4.55 -46.59 -24.09
N ALA A 203 -3.62 -46.63 -25.05
CA ALA A 203 -3.59 -47.52 -26.22
C ALA A 203 -2.17 -47.60 -26.84
N GLU A 204 -1.83 -48.77 -27.40
CA GLU A 204 -0.47 -49.26 -27.69
C GLU A 204 0.33 -48.49 -28.77
N THR A 205 1.66 -48.53 -28.63
CA THR A 205 2.64 -47.92 -29.54
C THR A 205 2.91 -48.77 -30.79
N PRO A 206 3.08 -48.19 -31.99
CA PRO A 206 3.46 -48.93 -33.20
C PRO A 206 4.84 -49.61 -33.10
N ALA A 207 4.98 -50.81 -33.67
CA ALA A 207 6.19 -51.65 -33.57
C ALA A 207 7.45 -51.08 -34.27
N GLU A 208 7.28 -50.17 -35.22
CA GLU A 208 8.34 -49.66 -36.11
C GLU A 208 9.32 -48.68 -35.44
N ILE A 209 9.00 -48.21 -34.22
CA ILE A 209 9.80 -47.24 -33.45
C ILE A 209 10.23 -47.77 -32.07
N ALA A 210 10.21 -49.09 -31.86
CA ALA A 210 10.47 -49.74 -30.58
C ALA A 210 11.86 -49.46 -29.97
N TRP A 211 12.82 -48.93 -30.74
CA TRP A 211 14.15 -48.55 -30.27
C TRP A 211 14.20 -47.14 -29.65
N VAL A 212 13.21 -46.28 -29.95
CA VAL A 212 13.06 -44.99 -29.29
C VAL A 212 12.41 -45.28 -27.93
N PRO A 213 13.05 -44.92 -26.81
CA PRO A 213 12.41 -45.04 -25.51
C PRO A 213 11.07 -44.32 -25.55
N ALA A 214 10.01 -44.99 -25.12
CA ALA A 214 8.70 -44.35 -25.04
C ALA A 214 8.82 -43.06 -24.20
N PRO A 215 8.17 -41.96 -24.63
CA PRO A 215 8.11 -40.77 -23.79
C PRO A 215 7.53 -41.14 -22.42
N LEU A 216 8.05 -40.54 -21.36
CA LEU A 216 7.44 -40.64 -20.04
C LEU A 216 6.10 -39.89 -20.10
N ASN A 217 5.03 -40.64 -20.30
CA ASN A 217 3.66 -40.12 -20.33
C ASN A 217 3.00 -40.18 -18.94
N ASP A 218 3.71 -40.70 -17.95
CA ASP A 218 3.23 -40.77 -16.57
C ASP A 218 3.20 -39.37 -15.95
N GLN A 219 2.06 -39.00 -15.40
CA GLN A 219 1.93 -37.81 -14.57
C GLN A 219 1.74 -38.24 -13.11
N PRO A 220 2.36 -37.54 -12.14
CA PRO A 220 2.05 -37.79 -10.75
C PRO A 220 0.56 -37.52 -10.51
N PRO A 221 -0.16 -38.37 -9.76
CA PRO A 221 -1.55 -38.12 -9.47
C PRO A 221 -1.70 -36.84 -8.68
N PHE A 222 -2.83 -36.14 -8.85
CA PHE A 222 -3.13 -34.97 -8.03
C PHE A 222 -3.13 -35.38 -6.54
N PRO A 223 -2.41 -34.67 -5.66
CA PRO A 223 -2.30 -35.08 -4.27
C PRO A 223 -3.67 -35.19 -3.60
N SER A 224 -4.06 -36.38 -3.14
CA SER A 224 -5.36 -36.62 -2.50
C SER A 224 -5.60 -35.73 -1.27
N SER A 225 -4.52 -35.29 -0.60
CA SER A 225 -4.55 -34.32 0.50
C SER A 225 -5.07 -32.93 0.10
N LYS A 226 -4.93 -32.56 -1.19
CA LYS A 226 -5.43 -31.31 -1.76
C LYS A 226 -6.90 -31.38 -2.20
N ASN A 227 -7.42 -32.58 -2.49
CA ASN A 227 -8.85 -32.83 -2.79
C ASN A 227 -9.72 -33.00 -1.54
N ARG A 228 -9.14 -32.91 -0.34
CA ARG A 228 -9.95 -32.75 0.88
C ARG A 228 -10.69 -31.41 0.76
N ARG A 229 -12.01 -31.40 1.03
CA ARG A 229 -12.87 -30.21 1.02
C ARG A 229 -12.43 -29.19 2.08
N LYS A 230 -11.27 -28.58 1.86
CA LYS A 230 -10.70 -27.52 2.67
C LYS A 230 -11.44 -26.23 2.33
N THR A 231 -11.89 -25.56 3.38
CA THR A 231 -12.47 -24.23 3.32
C THR A 231 -11.39 -23.19 3.06
N LEU A 232 -11.80 -21.98 2.68
CA LEU A 232 -10.88 -20.84 2.61
C LEU A 232 -10.16 -20.62 3.95
N ASP A 233 -10.87 -20.81 5.06
CA ASP A 233 -10.30 -20.68 6.40
C ASP A 233 -9.20 -21.71 6.68
N ASP A 234 -9.37 -22.96 6.25
CA ASP A 234 -8.33 -23.99 6.43
C ASP A 234 -7.00 -23.61 5.75
N TYR A 235 -7.07 -23.01 4.55
CA TYR A 235 -5.88 -22.56 3.82
C TYR A 235 -5.25 -21.34 4.47
N LEU A 236 -6.08 -20.36 4.83
CA LEU A 236 -5.59 -19.13 5.43
C LEU A 236 -5.01 -19.38 6.81
N ASP A 237 -5.69 -20.14 7.66
CA ASP A 237 -5.24 -20.40 9.02
C ASP A 237 -3.94 -21.21 9.05
N LEU A 238 -3.77 -22.14 8.09
CA LEU A 238 -2.49 -22.82 7.90
C LEU A 238 -1.37 -21.85 7.47
N ALA A 239 -1.66 -20.93 6.54
CA ALA A 239 -0.67 -20.01 6.00
C ALA A 239 -0.28 -18.89 6.97
N THR A 240 -1.21 -18.45 7.82
CA THR A 240 -1.04 -17.29 8.72
C THR A 240 -0.94 -17.68 10.20
N GLY A 241 -1.04 -18.97 10.54
CA GLY A 241 -1.14 -19.43 11.92
C GLY A 241 -2.45 -19.00 12.60
N GLY A 242 -3.55 -18.91 11.83
CA GLY A 242 -4.84 -18.38 12.28
C GLY A 242 -4.92 -16.85 12.32
N GLY A 243 -3.82 -16.16 12.00
CA GLY A 243 -3.79 -14.72 11.87
C GLY A 243 -4.61 -14.24 10.65
N PRO A 244 -5.14 -13.02 10.67
CA PRO A 244 -5.63 -12.39 9.44
C PRO A 244 -4.49 -12.15 8.43
N PRO A 245 -4.80 -12.19 7.12
CA PRO A 245 -3.92 -11.65 6.10
C PRO A 245 -3.53 -10.21 6.45
N GLN A 246 -2.25 -9.89 6.29
CA GLN A 246 -1.73 -8.56 6.60
C GLN A 246 -1.71 -7.68 5.34
N HIS A 247 -2.01 -6.39 5.52
CA HIS A 247 -1.80 -5.38 4.49
C HIS A 247 -0.30 -5.24 4.23
N ALA A 248 0.10 -5.16 2.95
CA ALA A 248 1.50 -5.02 2.58
C ALA A 248 2.16 -3.71 3.08
N ILE A 249 1.35 -2.71 3.49
CA ILE A 249 1.81 -1.34 3.78
C ILE A 249 1.45 -0.88 5.21
N GLU A 250 0.54 -1.57 5.90
CA GLU A 250 -0.09 -1.01 7.10
C GLU A 250 0.81 -1.06 8.34
N LEU A 251 1.67 -2.07 8.49
CA LEU A 251 2.63 -2.13 9.61
C LEU A 251 3.54 -0.90 9.61
N THR A 252 4.09 -0.55 8.45
CA THR A 252 4.97 0.61 8.28
C THR A 252 4.22 1.94 8.41
N VAL A 253 3.00 2.06 7.88
CA VAL A 253 2.24 3.32 7.96
C VAL A 253 1.65 3.56 9.35
N ALA A 254 1.22 2.52 10.06
CA ALA A 254 0.77 2.64 11.45
C ALA A 254 1.92 3.08 12.36
N GLU A 255 3.11 2.49 12.20
CA GLU A 255 4.33 2.90 12.89
C GLU A 255 4.68 4.37 12.57
N ILE A 256 4.64 4.76 11.29
CA ILE A 256 4.89 6.15 10.86
C ILE A 256 3.85 7.10 11.46
N ARG A 257 2.56 6.74 11.52
CA ARG A 257 1.52 7.58 12.15
C ARG A 257 1.77 7.75 13.63
N THR A 258 2.06 6.67 14.37
CA THR A 258 2.40 6.78 15.79
C THR A 258 3.66 7.60 16.04
N GLN A 259 4.67 7.50 15.17
CA GLN A 259 5.86 8.36 15.23
C GLN A 259 5.52 9.82 14.91
N ALA A 260 4.65 10.08 13.93
CA ALA A 260 4.20 11.42 13.57
C ALA A 260 3.37 12.06 14.69
N GLU A 261 2.49 11.32 15.36
CA GLU A 261 1.72 11.80 16.51
C GLU A 261 2.61 12.10 17.71
N ARG A 262 3.58 11.22 18.02
CA ARG A 262 4.59 11.48 19.04
C ARG A 262 5.42 12.73 18.70
N THR A 263 5.80 12.90 17.44
CA THR A 263 6.56 14.07 16.96
C THR A 263 5.73 15.35 17.05
N ARG A 264 4.43 15.29 16.72
CA ARG A 264 3.50 16.42 16.85
C ARG A 264 3.32 16.85 18.31
N ASN A 265 3.16 15.88 19.22
CA ASN A 265 3.06 16.17 20.65
C ASN A 265 4.38 16.76 21.19
N LEU A 266 5.53 16.26 20.73
CA LEU A 266 6.85 16.82 21.09
C LEU A 266 7.04 18.25 20.55
N LEU A 267 6.64 18.52 19.31
CA LEU A 267 6.71 19.85 18.68
C LEU A 267 5.80 20.86 19.37
N SER A 268 4.62 20.45 19.83
CA SER A 268 3.73 21.32 20.63
C SER A 268 4.36 21.70 21.98
N PHE A 269 5.15 20.80 22.56
CA PHE A 269 5.91 21.08 23.79
C PHE A 269 7.12 21.99 23.52
N ALA A 270 7.84 21.75 22.41
CA ALA A 270 9.01 22.52 22.01
C ALA A 270 8.67 23.96 21.60
N THR A 271 7.50 24.20 21.00
CA THR A 271 7.04 25.55 20.64
C THR A 271 6.70 26.39 21.88
N ILE A 272 6.11 25.79 22.91
CA ILE A 272 5.86 26.47 24.19
C ILE A 272 7.18 26.75 24.92
N ALA A 273 8.10 25.78 24.97
CA ALA A 273 9.42 25.96 25.57
C ALA A 273 10.27 27.02 24.83
N GLY A 274 10.18 27.06 23.50
CA GLY A 274 10.83 28.07 22.67
C GLY A 274 10.33 29.49 22.93
N ALA A 275 9.01 29.67 23.08
CA ALA A 275 8.43 30.96 23.43
C ALA A 275 8.89 31.46 24.81
N ILE A 276 8.98 30.57 25.80
CA ILE A 276 9.50 30.88 27.14
C ILE A 276 10.99 31.26 27.08
N GLY A 277 11.79 30.56 26.29
CA GLY A 277 13.21 30.87 26.10
C GLY A 277 13.46 32.25 25.47
N VAL A 278 12.67 32.61 24.45
CA VAL A 278 12.75 33.94 23.82
C VAL A 278 12.34 35.05 24.79
N ALA A 279 11.28 34.86 25.58
CA ALA A 279 10.87 35.81 26.59
C ALA A 279 11.96 36.01 27.67
N GLY A 280 12.62 34.93 28.10
CA GLY A 280 13.75 34.99 29.02
C GLY A 280 14.91 35.83 28.49
N LEU A 281 15.30 35.62 27.22
CA LEU A 281 16.37 36.38 26.57
C LEU A 281 16.05 37.88 26.51
N VAL A 282 14.82 38.25 26.16
CA VAL A 282 14.37 39.65 26.11
C VAL A 282 14.46 40.31 27.50
N ILE A 283 14.09 39.60 28.57
CA ILE A 283 14.20 40.11 29.94
C ILE A 283 15.66 40.36 30.33
N THR A 284 16.56 39.42 30.04
CA THR A 284 18.00 39.61 30.31
C THR A 284 18.61 40.77 29.51
N CYS A 285 18.24 40.91 28.23
CA CYS A 285 18.70 42.03 27.40
C CYS A 285 18.20 43.37 27.95
N TRP A 286 16.95 43.43 28.43
CA TRP A 286 16.41 44.63 29.05
C TRP A 286 17.14 45.00 30.36
N GLN A 287 17.45 44.02 31.21
CA GLN A 287 18.20 44.25 32.44
C GLN A 287 19.63 44.74 32.17
N LEU A 288 20.32 44.15 31.20
CA LEU A 288 21.63 44.61 30.74
C LEU A 288 21.57 46.04 30.20
N PHE A 289 20.56 46.36 29.40
CA PHE A 289 20.37 47.70 28.86
C PHE A 289 20.08 48.73 29.96
N ALA A 290 19.21 48.40 30.91
CA ALA A 290 18.91 49.27 32.05
C ALA A 290 20.15 49.53 32.93
N GLY A 291 20.95 48.49 33.19
CA GLY A 291 22.21 48.63 33.92
C GLY A 291 23.24 49.51 33.18
N ALA A 292 23.33 49.36 31.85
CA ALA A 292 24.21 50.20 31.03
C ALA A 292 23.80 51.67 31.05
N GLN A 293 22.50 51.98 31.00
CA GLN A 293 22.00 53.35 31.12
C GLN A 293 22.35 53.98 32.47
N GLN A 294 22.20 53.22 33.56
CA GLN A 294 22.54 53.70 34.90
C GLN A 294 24.05 53.98 35.04
N PHE A 295 24.89 53.08 34.50
CA PHE A 295 26.34 53.30 34.46
C PHE A 295 26.72 54.57 33.68
N THR A 296 26.06 54.85 32.55
CA THR A 296 26.33 56.08 31.78
C THR A 296 25.90 57.34 32.52
N ALA A 297 24.82 57.29 33.29
CA ALA A 297 24.38 58.41 34.11
C ALA A 297 25.39 58.69 35.25
N ASP A 298 25.85 57.64 35.94
CA ASP A 298 26.84 57.76 37.01
C ASP A 298 28.17 58.33 36.49
N ALA A 299 28.66 57.81 35.36
CA ALA A 299 29.89 58.29 34.70
C ALA A 299 29.80 59.76 34.27
N GLN A 300 28.64 60.21 33.79
CA GLN A 300 28.43 61.63 33.46
C GLN A 300 28.45 62.53 34.70
N THR A 301 27.94 62.03 35.83
CA THR A 301 27.90 62.77 37.08
C THR A 301 29.31 62.94 37.67
N GLU A 302 30.11 61.87 37.62
CA GLU A 302 31.52 61.89 38.02
C GLU A 302 32.36 62.82 37.13
N LEU A 303 32.19 62.75 35.81
CA LEU A 303 32.86 63.65 34.86
C LEU A 303 32.51 65.13 35.08
N ARG A 304 31.28 65.45 35.50
CA ARG A 304 30.90 66.82 35.87
C ARG A 304 31.60 67.28 37.14
N GLY A 305 31.75 66.39 38.13
CA GLY A 305 32.51 66.67 39.35
C GLY A 305 33.98 66.99 39.06
N SER A 306 34.64 66.14 38.26
CA SER A 306 36.05 66.35 37.89
C SER A 306 36.28 67.61 37.05
N ARG A 307 35.34 67.97 36.17
CA ARG A 307 35.40 69.25 35.43
C ARG A 307 35.32 70.46 36.35
N TYR A 308 34.54 70.38 37.42
CA TYR A 308 34.40 71.47 38.38
C TYR A 308 35.69 71.66 39.20
N GLN A 309 36.30 70.57 39.65
CA GLN A 309 37.59 70.60 40.34
C GLN A 309 38.70 71.16 39.43
N LEU A 310 38.78 70.69 38.18
CA LEU A 310 39.79 71.17 37.23
C LEU A 310 39.61 72.67 36.92
N ALA A 311 38.37 73.15 36.83
CA ALA A 311 38.10 74.58 36.65
C ALA A 311 38.56 75.41 37.85
N GLN A 312 38.41 74.90 39.08
CA GLN A 312 38.92 75.54 40.30
C GLN A 312 40.45 75.57 40.32
N GLU A 313 41.11 74.45 40.00
CA GLU A 313 42.59 74.39 39.96
C GLU A 313 43.16 75.35 38.91
N VAL A 314 42.54 75.42 37.72
CA VAL A 314 42.94 76.38 36.68
C VAL A 314 42.81 77.82 37.16
N GLN A 315 41.78 78.14 37.95
CA GLN A 315 41.59 79.47 38.50
C GLN A 315 42.61 79.79 39.60
N ASP A 316 42.89 78.85 40.52
CA ASP A 316 43.91 79.01 41.56
C ASP A 316 45.29 79.23 40.95
N ILE A 317 45.65 78.49 39.90
CA ILE A 317 46.90 78.68 39.16
C ILE A 317 46.96 80.07 38.53
N LYS A 318 45.87 80.55 37.91
CA LYS A 318 45.83 81.91 37.33
C LYS A 318 46.05 82.98 38.39
N ASP A 319 45.45 82.82 39.55
CA ASP A 319 45.58 83.78 40.65
C ASP A 319 47.01 83.80 41.20
N ARG A 320 47.64 82.63 41.36
CA ARG A 320 49.07 82.52 41.74
C ARG A 320 49.99 83.17 40.71
N VAL A 321 49.74 82.96 39.42
CA VAL A 321 50.53 83.59 38.34
C VAL A 321 50.38 85.10 38.37
N ALA A 322 49.17 85.62 38.61
CA ALA A 322 48.93 87.06 38.74
C ALA A 322 49.66 87.66 39.95
N ASP A 323 49.70 86.95 41.08
CA ASP A 323 50.39 87.41 42.28
C ASP A 323 51.92 87.40 42.10
N LEU A 324 52.48 86.32 41.54
CA LEU A 324 53.90 86.24 41.19
C LEU A 324 54.32 87.38 40.24
N LYS A 325 53.45 87.74 39.27
CA LYS A 325 53.72 88.87 38.38
C LYS A 325 53.77 90.20 39.13
N ARG A 326 52.87 90.44 40.10
CA ARG A 326 52.90 91.63 40.96
C ARG A 326 54.16 91.68 41.82
N GLN A 327 54.58 90.54 42.38
CA GLN A 327 55.81 90.43 43.15
C GLN A 327 57.03 90.77 42.28
N LEU A 328 57.10 90.23 41.06
CA LEU A 328 58.17 90.53 40.11
C LEU A 328 58.22 92.01 39.71
N ASP A 329 57.05 92.61 39.42
CA ASP A 329 56.95 94.04 39.09
C ASP A 329 57.39 94.91 40.28
N SER A 330 57.07 94.52 41.52
CA SER A 330 57.49 95.23 42.73
C SER A 330 59.00 95.13 42.98
N ALA A 331 59.60 93.96 42.76
CA ALA A 331 61.03 93.74 42.87
C ALA A 331 61.81 94.53 41.80
N THR A 332 61.26 94.58 40.57
CA THR A 332 61.85 95.37 39.46
C THR A 332 61.81 96.87 39.75
N ARG A 333 60.75 97.37 40.41
CA ARG A 333 60.67 98.78 40.86
C ARG A 333 61.59 99.08 42.04
N ALA A 334 61.80 98.14 42.96
CA ALA A 334 62.75 98.31 44.07
C ALA A 334 64.22 98.36 43.59
N ASN A 335 64.54 97.69 42.48
CA ASN A 335 65.90 97.67 41.90
C ASN A 335 66.20 98.86 40.96
N SER A 336 65.21 99.73 40.69
CA SER A 336 65.36 100.92 39.83
C SER A 336 65.42 102.23 40.62
N SER A 337 65.67 102.18 41.93
CA SER A 337 66.05 103.37 42.70
C SER A 337 67.40 103.92 42.22
N PRO A 338 67.45 105.17 41.73
CA PRO A 338 68.68 105.76 41.23
C PRO A 338 69.70 105.98 42.37
N PRO A 339 71.00 105.73 42.16
CA PRO A 339 72.01 106.08 43.15
C PRO A 339 72.06 107.60 43.34
N ASN A 340 71.91 108.01 44.60
CA ASN A 340 72.09 109.36 45.07
C ASN A 340 73.46 109.93 44.69
N ALA A 341 73.45 111.15 44.17
CA ALA A 341 74.61 112.00 43.97
C ALA A 341 75.17 112.55 45.28
N THR A 342 76.50 112.73 45.35
CA THR A 342 77.35 113.64 46.17
C THR A 342 78.74 113.00 46.30
N SER A 343 79.91 113.64 46.37
CA SER A 343 80.37 115.04 46.49
C SER A 343 81.91 114.96 46.65
N ASN A 344 82.66 115.94 46.09
CA ASN A 344 83.96 116.50 46.53
C ASN A 344 85.12 115.53 46.91
N LYS A 345 86.31 115.62 46.31
CA LYS A 345 87.26 116.74 46.30
C LYS A 345 88.36 116.50 45.27
#